data_AF-A0A8H4WLG7-F1
#
_entry.id   AF-A0A8H4WLG7-F1
#
_cell.length_a   1.000
_cell.length_b   1.000
_cell.length_c   1.000
_cell.angle_alpha   90.00
_cell.angle_beta   90.00
_cell.angle_gamma   90.00
#
_symmetry.space_group_name_H-M   'P 1'
#
loop_
_entity.id
_entity.type
_entity.pdbx_description
1 polymer ?
#
loop_
_entity_poly.entity_id
_entity_poly.type
_entity_poly.pdbx_seq_one_letter_code
_entity_poly.pdbx_strand_id
1 'polypeptide(L)'
;MTSPSQAVVKRQADIDMALMPPPPPAKKIKRPSTVLDEDSYTDALSHIIARDFFPGLLEMQTKQEFLDAYDSKDKEWIARAGKRLSEVMTPGSNSARMGTSTPYRNVMDTPTTTRWGNDTPVSVDATPRSTASGVSLK
;
A
#
# COMPACT_ATOMS: atom_id res chain seq x y z
N MET A 1 68.85 -2.36 -23.44
CA MET A 1 67.57 -2.85 -23.98
C MET A 1 66.50 -2.52 -22.97
N THR A 2 65.63 -1.56 -23.26
CA THR A 2 64.64 -1.02 -22.31
C THR A 2 63.30 -0.90 -23.03
N SER A 3 62.35 -1.75 -22.64
CA SER A 3 61.00 -1.80 -23.17
C SER A 3 60.12 -0.69 -22.56
N PRO A 4 59.34 0.07 -23.35
CA PRO A 4 58.37 1.00 -22.78
C PRO A 4 57.07 0.28 -22.38
N SER A 5 56.61 0.57 -21.15
CA SER A 5 55.36 0.08 -20.55
C SER A 5 54.13 0.64 -21.27
N GLN A 6 53.17 -0.23 -21.56
CA GLN A 6 51.90 0.10 -22.19
C GLN A 6 50.95 0.73 -21.15
N ALA A 7 50.64 2.01 -21.32
CA ALA A 7 49.71 2.74 -20.46
C ALA A 7 48.25 2.32 -20.73
N VAL A 8 47.48 2.19 -19.65
CA VAL A 8 46.06 1.81 -19.64
C VAL A 8 45.22 2.81 -20.45
N VAL A 9 44.64 2.33 -21.55
CA VAL A 9 43.72 3.09 -22.41
C VAL A 9 42.41 3.32 -21.65
N LYS A 10 42.03 4.59 -21.47
CA LYS A 10 40.73 5.00 -20.92
C LYS A 10 39.61 4.41 -21.77
N ARG A 11 38.64 3.80 -21.09
CA ARG A 11 37.53 3.06 -21.70
C ARG A 11 36.65 4.00 -22.53
N GLN A 12 36.22 3.50 -23.69
CA GLN A 12 35.38 4.18 -24.69
C GLN A 12 34.10 4.85 -24.14
N ALA A 13 33.63 4.45 -22.95
CA ALA A 13 32.46 5.02 -22.28
C ALA A 13 32.59 6.53 -21.96
N ASP A 14 33.81 7.04 -21.78
CA ASP A 14 34.04 8.47 -21.52
C ASP A 14 33.79 9.33 -22.77
N ILE A 15 33.95 8.77 -23.97
CA ILE A 15 33.77 9.47 -25.26
C ILE A 15 32.28 9.56 -25.59
N ASP A 16 31.52 8.48 -25.35
CA ASP A 16 30.08 8.46 -25.54
C ASP A 16 29.34 9.33 -24.50
N MET A 17 29.92 9.49 -23.29
CA MET A 17 29.45 10.46 -22.29
C MET A 17 29.80 11.92 -22.60
N ALA A 18 30.80 12.19 -23.45
CA ALA A 18 31.20 13.55 -23.83
C ALA A 18 30.37 14.13 -24.99
N LEU A 19 29.60 13.29 -25.71
CA LEU A 19 28.76 13.70 -26.84
C LEU A 19 27.34 14.13 -26.41
N MET A 20 26.96 13.86 -25.17
CA MET A 20 25.67 14.25 -24.61
C MET A 20 25.89 15.34 -23.54
N PRO A 21 25.15 16.46 -23.57
CA PRO A 21 25.22 17.43 -22.48
C PRO A 21 24.84 16.74 -21.15
N PRO A 22 25.47 17.11 -20.02
CA PRO A 22 25.16 16.51 -18.74
C PRO A 22 23.66 16.69 -18.43
N PRO A 23 22.98 15.66 -17.88
CA PRO A 23 21.55 15.71 -17.63
C PRO A 23 21.22 16.90 -16.72
N PRO A 24 20.13 17.65 -16.99
CA PRO A 24 19.75 18.80 -16.19
C PRO A 24 19.62 18.41 -14.71
N PRO A 25 20.14 19.23 -13.78
CA PRO A 25 19.98 18.96 -12.36
C PRO A 25 18.49 18.85 -12.03
N ALA A 26 18.10 17.76 -11.36
CA ALA A 26 16.71 17.50 -11.00
C ALA A 26 16.15 18.69 -10.22
N LYS A 27 15.09 19.30 -10.76
CA LYS A 27 14.43 20.46 -10.12
C LYS A 27 13.87 19.99 -8.78
N LYS A 28 14.39 20.56 -7.69
CA LYS A 28 13.86 20.35 -6.34
C LYS A 28 12.41 20.86 -6.34
N ILE A 29 11.44 19.94 -6.31
CA ILE A 29 10.02 20.28 -6.24
C ILE A 29 9.82 20.98 -4.89
N LYS A 30 9.56 22.29 -4.91
CA LYS A 30 9.15 23.03 -3.72
C LYS A 30 7.79 22.49 -3.30
N ARG A 31 7.76 21.70 -2.22
CA ARG A 31 6.51 21.25 -1.62
C ARG A 31 5.94 22.42 -0.83
N PRO A 32 4.75 22.94 -1.18
CA PRO A 32 4.12 23.97 -0.36
C PRO A 32 3.81 23.37 1.01
N SER A 33 4.27 24.01 2.09
CA SER A 33 3.88 23.64 3.44
C SER A 33 2.50 24.21 3.72
N THR A 34 1.46 23.50 3.29
CA THR A 34 0.09 23.82 3.68
C THR A 34 -0.12 23.36 5.11
N VAL A 35 -0.36 24.29 6.03
CA VAL A 35 -0.84 23.95 7.38
C VAL A 35 -2.25 23.37 7.20
N LEU A 36 -2.43 22.11 7.61
CA LEU A 36 -3.73 21.46 7.57
C LEU A 36 -4.54 21.84 8.81
N ASP A 37 -5.85 21.87 8.63
CA ASP A 37 -6.81 21.97 9.72
C ASP A 37 -6.86 20.67 10.53
N GLU A 38 -7.17 20.78 11.81
CA GLU A 38 -7.14 19.66 12.76
C GLU A 38 -8.17 18.59 12.38
N ASP A 39 -9.36 19.00 11.95
CA ASP A 39 -10.42 18.09 11.48
C ASP A 39 -9.97 17.30 10.25
N SER A 40 -9.27 17.94 9.32
CA SER A 40 -8.75 17.27 8.12
C SER A 40 -7.59 16.32 8.43
N TYR A 41 -6.71 16.71 9.36
CA TYR A 41 -5.60 15.87 9.81
C TYR A 41 -6.10 14.60 10.50
N THR A 42 -7.07 14.75 11.40
CA THR A 42 -7.63 13.62 12.16
C THR A 42 -8.41 12.66 11.26
N ASP A 43 -9.26 13.15 10.36
CA ASP A 43 -10.01 12.30 9.43
C ASP A 43 -9.07 11.49 8.51
N ALA A 44 -8.06 12.15 7.95
CA ALA A 44 -7.06 11.47 7.12
C ALA A 44 -6.25 10.43 7.92
N LEU A 45 -5.87 10.74 9.17
CA LEU A 45 -5.16 9.82 10.04
C LEU A 45 -6.05 8.62 10.42
N SER A 46 -7.31 8.86 10.76
CA SER A 46 -8.30 7.82 11.04
C SER A 46 -8.48 6.89 9.85
N HIS A 47 -8.53 7.42 8.63
CA HIS A 47 -8.60 6.63 7.41
C HIS A 47 -7.37 5.73 7.23
N ILE A 48 -6.17 6.25 7.49
CA ILE A 48 -4.91 5.48 7.41
C ILE A 48 -4.90 4.35 8.44
N ILE A 49 -5.26 4.66 9.69
CA ILE A 49 -5.29 3.67 10.77
C ILE A 49 -6.33 2.58 10.47
N ALA A 50 -7.54 2.97 10.03
CA ALA A 50 -8.60 2.02 9.66
C ALA A 50 -8.15 1.05 8.56
N ARG A 51 -7.44 1.54 7.55
CA ARG A 51 -6.91 0.72 6.45
C ARG A 51 -5.90 -0.33 6.93
N ASP A 52 -4.99 0.07 7.82
CA ASP A 52 -3.83 -0.75 8.17
C ASP A 52 -4.10 -1.68 9.37
N PHE A 53 -4.93 -1.26 10.32
CA PHE A 53 -5.17 -2.01 11.56
C PHE A 53 -6.55 -2.68 11.61
N PHE A 54 -7.49 -2.26 10.77
CA PHE A 54 -8.87 -2.76 10.82
C PHE A 54 -9.35 -3.27 9.44
N PRO A 55 -8.67 -4.27 8.85
CA PRO A 55 -9.14 -4.93 7.64
C PRO A 55 -10.45 -5.66 7.97
N GLY A 56 -11.59 -5.17 7.48
CA GLY A 56 -12.91 -5.70 7.82
C GLY A 56 -13.78 -4.76 8.65
N LEU A 57 -13.30 -3.57 9.01
CA LEU A 57 -14.15 -2.54 9.63
C LEU A 57 -15.40 -2.25 8.79
N LEU A 58 -15.22 -2.11 7.48
CA LEU A 58 -16.30 -1.86 6.53
C LEU A 58 -17.30 -3.02 6.47
N GLU A 59 -16.82 -4.26 6.52
CA GLU A 59 -17.65 -5.46 6.51
C GLU A 59 -18.57 -5.53 7.74
N MET A 60 -18.02 -5.29 8.93
CA MET A 60 -18.77 -5.32 10.18
C MET A 60 -19.81 -4.20 10.24
N GLN A 61 -19.43 -2.97 9.87
CA GLN A 61 -20.35 -1.83 9.85
C GLN A 61 -21.53 -2.09 8.91
N THR A 62 -21.27 -2.68 7.75
CA THR A 62 -22.33 -2.94 6.76
C THR A 62 -23.28 -4.06 7.22
N LYS A 63 -22.75 -5.10 7.89
CA LYS A 63 -23.58 -6.14 8.52
C LYS A 63 -24.46 -5.55 9.62
N GLN A 64 -23.89 -4.69 10.47
CA GLN A 64 -24.63 -4.02 11.54
C GLN A 64 -25.74 -3.15 10.97
N GLU A 65 -25.46 -2.32 9.97
CA GLU A 65 -26.47 -1.46 9.33
C GLU A 65 -27.65 -2.27 8.77
N PHE A 66 -27.39 -3.47 8.22
CA PHE A 66 -28.46 -4.34 7.74
C PHE A 66 -29.34 -4.88 8.87
N LEU A 67 -28.75 -5.25 10.01
CA LEU A 67 -29.51 -5.68 11.18
C LEU A 67 -30.33 -4.53 11.77
N ASP A 68 -29.74 -3.34 11.90
CA ASP A 68 -30.43 -2.15 12.37
C ASP A 68 -31.60 -1.78 11.45
N ALA A 69 -31.43 -1.92 10.13
CA ALA A 69 -32.49 -1.73 9.14
C ALA A 69 -33.62 -2.76 9.32
N TYR A 70 -33.26 -4.03 9.56
CA TYR A 70 -34.21 -5.11 9.79
C TYR A 70 -35.07 -4.85 11.05
N ASP A 71 -34.42 -4.44 12.14
CA ASP A 71 -35.07 -4.09 13.41
C ASP A 71 -35.99 -2.87 13.27
N SER A 72 -35.61 -1.91 12.41
CA SER A 72 -36.39 -0.72 12.10
C SER A 72 -37.64 -1.00 11.23
N LYS A 73 -37.74 -2.19 10.61
CA LYS A 73 -38.84 -2.62 9.73
C LYS A 73 -39.12 -1.70 8.52
N ASP A 74 -38.16 -0.86 8.15
CA ASP A 74 -38.24 0.01 6.98
C ASP A 74 -37.75 -0.75 5.74
N LYS A 75 -38.67 -1.03 4.81
CA LYS A 75 -38.39 -1.82 3.61
C LYS A 75 -37.39 -1.15 2.67
N GLU A 76 -37.43 0.18 2.55
CA GLU A 76 -36.50 0.94 1.70
C GLU A 76 -35.10 0.91 2.31
N TRP A 77 -35.02 1.03 3.63
CA TRP A 77 -33.74 0.89 4.35
C TRP A 77 -33.17 -0.52 4.23
N ILE A 78 -33.98 -1.56 4.45
CA ILE A 78 -33.53 -2.95 4.33
C ILE A 78 -33.00 -3.22 2.91
N ALA A 79 -33.66 -2.71 1.88
CA ALA A 79 -33.23 -2.86 0.50
C ALA A 79 -31.87 -2.17 0.23
N ARG A 80 -31.69 -0.91 0.65
CA ARG A 80 -30.39 -0.21 0.47
C ARG A 80 -29.26 -0.85 1.27
N ALA A 81 -29.52 -1.26 2.51
CA ALA A 81 -28.52 -1.89 3.37
C ALA A 81 -28.13 -3.28 2.87
N GLY A 82 -29.10 -4.06 2.38
CA GLY A 82 -28.86 -5.37 1.76
C GLY A 82 -28.02 -5.26 0.48
N LYS A 83 -28.29 -4.26 -0.37
CA LYS A 83 -27.46 -3.97 -1.55
C LYS A 83 -26.03 -3.65 -1.13
N ARG A 84 -25.85 -2.74 -0.17
CA ARG A 84 -24.52 -2.36 0.35
C ARG A 84 -23.76 -3.57 0.92
N LEU A 85 -24.45 -4.44 1.67
CA LEU A 85 -23.87 -5.68 2.20
C LEU A 85 -23.38 -6.60 1.09
N SER A 86 -24.17 -6.77 0.03
CA SER A 86 -23.77 -7.60 -1.12
C SER A 86 -22.54 -7.06 -1.86
N GLU A 87 -22.43 -5.72 -1.99
CA GLU A 87 -21.30 -5.05 -2.64
C GLU A 87 -20.00 -5.20 -1.86
N VAL A 88 -20.06 -5.05 -0.53
CA VAL A 88 -18.90 -5.17 0.35
C VAL A 88 -18.44 -6.62 0.49
N MET A 89 -19.39 -7.57 0.59
CA MET A 89 -19.08 -9.01 0.74
C MET A 89 -18.66 -9.68 -0.57
N THR A 90 -18.89 -9.04 -1.72
CA THR A 90 -18.51 -9.57 -3.04
C THR A 90 -17.46 -8.68 -3.71
N PRO A 91 -16.19 -8.69 -3.23
CA PRO A 91 -15.10 -8.00 -3.91
C PRO A 91 -14.98 -8.50 -5.36
N GLY A 92 -15.27 -7.63 -6.33
CA GLY A 92 -15.07 -7.91 -7.76
C GLY A 92 -16.32 -7.99 -8.63
N SER A 93 -17.53 -8.11 -8.08
CA SER A 93 -18.75 -8.22 -8.90
C SER A 93 -19.08 -6.91 -9.66
N ASN A 94 -18.81 -5.75 -9.07
CA ASN A 94 -19.05 -4.44 -9.70
C ASN A 94 -17.81 -3.81 -10.36
N SER A 95 -16.63 -4.44 -10.26
CA SER A 95 -15.38 -3.86 -10.79
C SER A 95 -15.24 -4.01 -12.32
N ALA A 96 -16.04 -4.89 -12.94
CA ALA A 96 -15.99 -5.10 -14.40
C ALA A 96 -16.47 -3.87 -15.23
N ARG A 97 -17.01 -2.80 -14.60
CA ARG A 97 -17.52 -1.62 -15.32
C ARG A 97 -16.85 -0.29 -14.96
N MET A 98 -15.85 -0.27 -14.09
CA MET A 98 -15.14 0.97 -13.75
C MET A 98 -13.64 0.71 -13.68
N GLY A 99 -12.99 0.80 -14.85
CA GLY A 99 -11.54 0.88 -14.94
C GLY A 99 -11.02 2.17 -14.31
N THR A 100 -10.94 2.20 -12.98
CA THR A 100 -10.09 3.15 -12.25
C THR A 100 -8.92 2.35 -11.73
N SER A 101 -7.79 2.50 -12.39
CA SER A 101 -6.49 2.05 -11.89
C SER A 101 -6.17 2.81 -10.60
N THR A 102 -6.66 2.32 -9.46
CA THR A 102 -5.99 2.59 -8.19
C THR A 102 -4.74 1.71 -8.21
N PRO A 103 -3.52 2.28 -8.19
CA PRO A 103 -2.36 1.44 -8.03
C PRO A 103 -2.47 0.83 -6.64
N TYR A 104 -2.84 -0.45 -6.60
CA TYR A 104 -2.43 -1.36 -5.54
C TYR A 104 -0.91 -1.25 -5.50
N ARG A 105 -0.40 -0.36 -4.65
CA ARG A 105 0.99 -0.38 -4.22
C ARG A 105 1.15 -1.71 -3.50
N ASN A 106 1.70 -2.69 -4.21
CA ASN A 106 2.26 -3.87 -3.60
C ASN A 106 3.09 -3.42 -2.39
N VAL A 107 2.76 -3.95 -1.22
CA VAL A 107 3.50 -3.77 0.04
C VAL A 107 4.95 -4.28 -0.09
N MET A 108 5.29 -4.95 -1.20
CA MET A 108 6.63 -5.41 -1.55
C MET A 108 7.53 -4.35 -2.22
N ASP A 109 6.97 -3.23 -2.71
CA ASP A 109 7.73 -2.15 -3.35
C ASP A 109 7.78 -0.90 -2.45
N THR A 110 8.17 -1.06 -1.20
CA THR A 110 8.77 0.06 -0.45
C THR A 110 10.12 0.35 -1.08
N PRO A 111 10.31 1.45 -1.84
CA PRO A 111 11.66 1.96 -1.99
C PRO A 111 12.10 2.29 -0.57
N THR A 112 13.19 1.69 -0.12
CA THR A 112 13.92 2.09 1.09
C THR A 112 14.20 3.59 0.97
N THR A 113 13.25 4.41 1.41
CA THR A 113 13.48 5.84 1.60
C THR A 113 14.43 5.90 2.75
N THR A 114 15.65 6.36 2.43
CA THR A 114 16.71 6.75 3.35
C THR A 114 16.18 6.96 4.76
N ARG A 115 16.39 5.91 5.55
CA ARG A 115 16.22 5.80 6.98
C ARG A 115 16.74 7.06 7.66
N TRP A 116 15.86 7.99 8.00
CA TRP A 116 16.06 8.82 9.18
C TRP A 116 15.86 7.90 10.38
N GLY A 117 16.97 7.42 10.93
CA GLY A 117 17.24 7.53 12.36
C GLY A 117 16.34 6.84 13.39
N ASN A 118 15.67 5.72 13.11
CA ASN A 118 14.99 4.96 14.19
C ASN A 118 15.36 3.47 14.13
N ASP A 119 16.20 3.03 15.08
CA ASP A 119 16.54 1.64 15.38
C ASP A 119 15.34 0.91 15.99
N THR A 120 14.47 0.33 15.18
CA THR A 120 13.51 -0.67 15.67
C THR A 120 13.64 -1.92 14.81
N PRO A 121 14.31 -2.99 15.28
CA PRO A 121 14.33 -4.23 14.55
C PRO A 121 12.94 -4.85 14.56
N VAL A 122 12.44 -5.19 13.37
CA VAL A 122 11.25 -6.03 13.19
C VAL A 122 11.56 -7.42 13.77
N SER A 123 10.82 -7.82 14.81
CA SER A 123 10.83 -9.19 15.32
C SER A 123 10.11 -10.09 14.31
N VAL A 124 10.85 -11.00 13.68
CA VAL A 124 10.29 -12.06 12.84
C VAL A 124 9.80 -13.18 13.74
N ASP A 125 8.65 -13.00 14.37
CA ASP A 125 7.92 -14.12 15.00
C ASP A 125 7.24 -14.94 13.90
N ALA A 126 8.05 -15.69 13.17
CA ALA A 126 7.57 -16.81 12.36
C ALA A 126 7.18 -17.94 13.33
N THR A 127 5.93 -17.96 13.77
CA THR A 127 5.38 -19.14 14.46
C THR A 127 5.00 -20.16 13.38
N PRO A 128 5.69 -21.31 13.24
CA PRO A 128 5.16 -22.40 12.43
C PRO A 128 3.89 -22.94 13.12
N ARG A 129 2.77 -22.78 12.43
CA ARG A 129 1.47 -23.35 12.79
C ARG A 129 1.61 -24.87 12.92
N SER A 130 1.55 -25.36 14.14
CA SER A 130 1.48 -26.79 14.45
C SER A 130 0.22 -27.38 13.82
N THR A 131 0.39 -28.30 12.87
CA THR A 131 -0.69 -29.09 12.30
C THR A 131 -1.08 -30.17 13.31
N ALA A 132 -2.09 -29.88 14.12
CA ALA A 132 -2.78 -30.88 14.91
C ALA A 132 -3.63 -31.75 13.97
N SER A 133 -3.08 -32.90 13.57
CA SER A 133 -3.87 -34.00 13.00
C SER A 133 -4.46 -34.80 14.14
N GLY A 134 -5.78 -34.76 14.28
CA GLY A 134 -6.53 -35.60 15.21
C GLY A 134 -6.81 -37.00 14.65
N VAL A 135 -7.30 -37.84 15.56
CA VAL A 135 -7.99 -39.14 15.41
C VAL A 135 -7.13 -40.40 15.59
N SER A 136 -7.24 -41.05 16.75
CA SER A 136 -8.13 -42.23 16.92
C SER A 136 -8.11 -42.75 18.36
N LEU A 137 -9.31 -42.97 18.93
CA LEU A 137 -9.52 -43.82 20.10
C LEU A 137 -9.24 -45.29 19.75
N LYS A 138 -8.69 -46.03 20.71
CA LYS A 138 -9.16 -47.36 21.10
C LYS A 138 -8.72 -47.70 22.52
#